data_AF-A0A942QAQ1-F1
#
_entry.id   AF-A0A942QAQ1-F1
#
_cell.length_a   1.000
_cell.length_b   1.000
_cell.length_c   1.000
_cell.angle_alpha   90.00
_cell.angle_beta   90.00
_cell.angle_gamma   90.00
#
_symmetry.space_group_name_H-M   'P 1'
#
loop_
_entity.id
_entity.type
_entity.pdbx_description
1 polymer ?
#
loop_
_entity_poly.entity_id
_entity_poly.type
_entity_poly.pdbx_seq_one_letter_code
_entity_poly.pdbx_strand_id
1 'polypeptide(L)'
;MKTAVRVAVTGAAGQIGYSLLFRIAAGEMLGRDQPVVLQLLEIAPALKTLGGVAMELEDCAFPLLRGLILTDNPDEAFKDA
;
A
#
# COMPACT_ATOMS: atom_id res chain seq x y z
N MET A 1 6.58 -16.49 -11.03
CA MET A 1 5.86 -15.68 -10.02
C MET A 1 4.66 -15.06 -10.71
N LYS A 2 3.50 -14.96 -10.04
CA LYS A 2 2.33 -14.27 -10.61
C LYS A 2 2.67 -12.80 -10.90
N THR A 3 2.02 -12.22 -11.88
CA THR A 3 2.10 -10.77 -12.14
C THR A 3 1.59 -10.02 -10.91
N ALA A 4 2.26 -8.93 -10.52
CA ALA A 4 1.85 -8.14 -9.37
C ALA A 4 0.49 -7.48 -9.62
N VAL A 5 -0.40 -7.53 -8.62
CA VAL A 5 -1.70 -6.85 -8.65
C VAL A 5 -1.58 -5.51 -7.94
N ARG A 6 -2.27 -4.49 -8.46
CA ARG A 6 -2.34 -3.16 -7.88
C ARG A 6 -3.48 -3.12 -6.88
N VAL A 7 -3.23 -2.57 -5.70
CA VAL A 7 -4.23 -2.44 -4.63
C VAL A 7 -4.23 -1.01 -4.15
N ALA A 8 -5.31 -0.29 -4.47
CA ALA A 8 -5.53 1.07 -3.99
C ALA A 8 -6.15 1.04 -2.57
N VAL A 9 -5.59 1.82 -1.65
CA VAL A 9 -6.10 1.98 -0.28
C VAL A 9 -6.18 3.47 0.04
N THR A 10 -7.40 3.95 0.31
CA THR A 10 -7.66 5.34 0.74
C THR A 10 -7.61 5.48 2.25
N GLY A 11 -7.31 6.67 2.76
CA GLY A 11 -7.18 6.87 4.20
C GLY A 11 -6.03 6.03 4.77
N ALA A 12 -4.99 5.83 3.96
CA ALA A 12 -3.94 4.86 4.20
C ALA A 12 -3.07 5.18 5.42
N ALA A 13 -3.03 6.44 5.86
CA ALA A 13 -2.34 6.85 7.09
C ALA A 13 -3.24 6.75 8.34
N GLY A 14 -4.53 6.41 8.18
CA GLY A 14 -5.46 6.21 9.29
C GLY A 14 -5.25 4.87 10.02
N GLN A 15 -5.88 4.72 11.18
CA GLN A 15 -5.71 3.54 12.05
C GLN A 15 -6.11 2.21 11.38
N ILE A 16 -7.17 2.22 10.58
CA ILE A 16 -7.60 1.03 9.83
C ILE A 16 -6.58 0.71 8.73
N GLY A 17 -6.14 1.73 7.96
CA GLY A 17 -5.09 1.58 6.95
C GLY A 17 -3.83 0.99 7.56
N TYR A 18 -3.36 1.56 8.67
CA TYR A 18 -2.19 1.08 9.38
C TYR A 18 -2.31 -0.39 9.81
N SER A 19 -3.48 -0.86 10.24
CA SER A 19 -3.67 -2.28 10.60
C SER A 19 -3.80 -3.20 9.38
N LEU A 20 -4.29 -2.67 8.26
CA LEU A 20 -4.63 -3.44 7.06
C LEU A 20 -3.41 -3.64 6.15
N LEU A 21 -2.59 -2.61 5.93
CA LEU A 21 -1.57 -2.58 4.88
C LEU A 21 -0.51 -3.69 5.05
N PHE A 22 -0.05 -3.92 6.28
CA PHE A 22 0.95 -4.96 6.57
C PHE A 22 0.40 -6.36 6.29
N ARG A 23 -0.89 -6.59 6.53
CA ARG A 23 -1.55 -7.88 6.26
C ARG A 23 -1.72 -8.11 4.76
N ILE A 24 -2.01 -7.05 4.00
CA ILE A 24 -2.03 -7.11 2.52
C ILE A 24 -0.63 -7.44 2.01
N ALA A 25 0.41 -6.71 2.46
CA ALA A 25 1.80 -6.93 2.05
C ALA A 25 2.33 -8.32 2.46
N ALA A 26 1.82 -8.92 3.54
CA ALA A 26 2.11 -10.29 3.96
C ALA A 26 1.38 -11.38 3.14
N GLY A 27 0.46 -10.99 2.23
CA GLY A 27 -0.29 -11.91 1.37
C GLY A 27 -1.55 -12.50 2.02
N GLU A 28 -2.03 -11.95 3.14
CA GLU A 28 -3.23 -12.47 3.82
C GLU A 28 -4.53 -12.19 3.06
N MET A 29 -4.53 -11.17 2.19
CA MET A 29 -5.72 -10.77 1.42
C MET A 29 -5.87 -11.56 0.12
N LEU A 30 -4.79 -11.72 -0.64
CA LEU A 30 -4.81 -12.29 -2.00
C LEU A 30 -4.06 -13.63 -2.14
N GLY A 31 -3.49 -14.13 -1.05
CA GLY A 31 -2.72 -15.38 -1.01
C GLY A 31 -1.22 -15.18 -0.97
N ARG A 32 -0.51 -16.19 -0.44
CA ARG A 32 0.95 -16.15 -0.17
C ARG A 32 1.83 -16.26 -1.43
N ASP A 33 1.23 -16.31 -2.61
CA ASP A 33 1.91 -16.41 -3.91
C ASP A 33 1.58 -15.25 -4.86
N GLN A 34 0.82 -14.26 -4.40
CA GLN A 34 0.38 -13.10 -5.18
C GLN A 34 1.17 -11.84 -4.77
N PRO A 35 2.11 -11.36 -5.61
CA PRO A 35 2.77 -10.09 -5.37
C PRO A 35 1.81 -8.91 -5.52
N VAL A 36 2.07 -7.82 -4.80
CA VAL A 36 1.22 -6.62 -4.78
C VAL A 36 2.03 -5.34 -4.95
N VAL A 37 1.40 -4.32 -5.53
CA VAL A 37 1.83 -2.93 -5.50
C VAL A 37 0.76 -2.16 -4.73
N LEU A 38 1.14 -1.50 -3.64
CA LEU A 38 0.18 -0.70 -2.86
C LEU A 38 0.15 0.73 -3.39
N GLN A 39 -1.05 1.20 -3.72
CA GLN A 39 -1.34 2.57 -4.12
C GLN A 39 -2.09 3.27 -2.99
N LEU A 40 -1.36 4.08 -2.23
CA LEU A 40 -1.81 4.66 -0.97
C LEU A 40 -2.26 6.10 -1.17
N LEU A 41 -3.54 6.36 -0.92
CA LEU A 41 -4.16 7.68 -1.05
C LEU A 41 -4.43 8.28 0.33
N GLU A 42 -4.04 9.53 0.51
CA GLU A 42 -4.40 10.35 1.66
C GLU A 42 -4.71 11.78 1.26
N ILE A 43 -5.25 12.56 2.18
CA ILE A 43 -5.34 14.02 2.01
C ILE A 43 -3.95 14.66 2.15
N ALA A 44 -3.71 15.78 1.46
CA ALA A 44 -2.43 16.50 1.48
C ALA A 44 -1.82 16.72 2.89
N PRO A 45 -2.60 17.09 3.94
CA PRO A 45 -2.06 17.24 5.30
C PRO A 45 -1.51 15.94 5.92
N ALA A 46 -1.94 14.78 5.45
CA ALA A 46 -1.56 13.47 5.97
C ALA A 46 -0.40 12.82 5.19
N LEU A 47 0.10 13.43 4.11
CA LEU A 47 1.18 12.85 3.28
C LEU A 47 2.47 12.58 4.05
N LYS A 48 2.82 13.42 5.04
CA LYS A 48 3.98 13.17 5.91
C LYS A 48 3.79 11.89 6.73
N THR A 49 2.60 11.70 7.31
CA THR A 49 2.26 10.50 8.07
C THR A 49 2.24 9.28 7.15
N LEU A 50 1.68 9.43 5.94
CA LEU A 50 1.67 8.37 4.94
C LEU A 50 3.09 7.94 4.55
N GLY A 51 4.01 8.88 4.41
CA GLY A 51 5.44 8.60 4.22
C GLY A 51 6.02 7.77 5.37
N GLY A 52 5.62 8.05 6.61
CA GLY A 52 5.92 7.22 7.79
C GLY A 52 5.50 5.76 7.61
N VAL A 53 4.25 5.54 7.24
CA VAL A 53 3.70 4.19 7.00
C VAL A 53 4.43 3.46 5.89
N ALA A 54 4.81 4.16 4.82
CA ALA A 54 5.59 3.56 3.73
C ALA A 54 7.00 3.13 4.17
N MET A 55 7.69 3.95 4.98
CA MET A 55 9.00 3.56 5.55
C MET A 55 8.86 2.28 6.39
N GLU A 56 7.81 2.17 7.21
CA GLU A 56 7.57 0.95 8.01
C GLU A 56 7.27 -0.29 7.14
N LEU A 57 6.56 -0.12 6.02
CA LEU A 57 6.31 -1.19 5.05
C LEU A 57 7.59 -1.65 4.36
N GLU A 58 8.49 -0.73 4.02
CA GLU A 58 9.81 -1.02 3.44
C GLU A 58 10.70 -1.77 4.43
N ASP A 59 10.73 -1.35 5.70
CA ASP A 59 11.51 -1.97 6.78
C ASP A 59 11.07 -3.42 7.08
N CYS A 60 9.80 -3.75 6.79
CA CYS A 60 9.30 -5.13 6.96
C CYS A 60 9.84 -6.11 5.91
N ALA A 61 10.49 -5.63 4.84
CA ALA A 61 11.08 -6.44 3.77
C ALA A 61 10.13 -7.53 3.22
N PHE A 62 8.84 -7.20 3.08
CA PHE A 62 7.83 -8.17 2.62
C PHE A 62 8.16 -8.71 1.21
N PRO A 63 8.31 -10.03 1.02
CA PRO A 63 8.71 -10.60 -0.26
C PRO A 63 7.65 -10.43 -1.37
N LEU A 64 6.40 -10.18 -0.99
CA LEU A 64 5.28 -9.97 -1.91
C LEU A 64 5.06 -8.49 -2.25
N LEU A 65 5.64 -7.55 -1.50
CA LEU A 65 5.49 -6.12 -1.76
C LEU A 65 6.47 -5.69 -2.87
N ARG A 66 5.95 -5.32 -4.04
CA ARG A 66 6.75 -5.01 -5.24
C ARG A 66 6.87 -3.52 -5.52
N GLY A 67 6.09 -2.70 -4.86
CA GLY A 67 6.13 -1.25 -5.00
C GLY A 67 5.13 -0.55 -4.10
N LEU A 68 5.41 0.71 -3.86
CA LEU A 68 4.58 1.66 -3.13
C LEU A 68 4.39 2.90 -4.01
N ILE A 69 3.16 3.39 -4.08
CA ILE A 69 2.82 4.69 -4.65
C ILE A 69 2.11 5.45 -3.53
N LEU A 70 2.59 6.64 -3.20
CA LEU A 70 2.01 7.51 -2.18
C LEU A 70 1.56 8.79 -2.88
N THR A 71 0.31 9.15 -2.72
CA THR A 71 -0.23 10.32 -3.41
C THR A 71 -1.41 10.91 -2.65
N ASP A 72 -1.70 12.18 -2.93
CA ASP A 72 -2.96 12.85 -2.58
C ASP A 72 -3.88 13.03 -3.80
N ASN A 73 -3.48 12.51 -4.97
CA ASN A 73 -4.25 12.54 -6.19
C ASN A 73 -5.00 11.21 -6.41
N PRO A 74 -6.35 11.21 -6.40
CA PRO A 74 -7.15 10.01 -6.66
C PRO A 74 -6.86 9.38 -8.02
N ASP A 75 -6.60 10.18 -9.06
CA ASP A 75 -6.35 9.66 -10.42
C ASP A 75 -5.06 8.83 -10.48
N GLU A 76 -4.04 9.21 -9.69
CA GLU A 76 -2.80 8.45 -9.55
C GLU A 76 -3.00 7.21 -8.67
N ALA A 77 -3.74 7.35 -7.57
CA ALA A 77 -4.00 6.24 -6.66
C ALA A 77 -4.82 5.11 -7.31
N PHE A 78 -5.80 5.45 -8.15
CA PHE A 78 -6.67 4.48 -8.81
C PHE A 78 -6.20 4.06 -10.20
N LYS A 79 -5.06 4.58 -10.67
CA LYS A 79 -4.52 4.21 -11.97
C LYS A 79 -4.20 2.72 -12.01
N ASP A 80 -4.88 2.00 -12.92
CA ASP A 80 -4.72 0.56 -13.17
C ASP A 80 -5.00 -0.34 -11.94
N ALA A 81 -5.74 0.17 -10.95
CA ALA A 81 -6.12 -0.56 -9.74
C ALA A 81 -7.31 -1.51 -9.97
#